data_AF-A0A7D5IMT8-F1
#
_entry.id   AF-A0A7D5IMT8-F1
#
_cell.length_a   1.000
_cell.length_b   1.000
_cell.length_c   1.000
_cell.angle_alpha   90.00
_cell.angle_beta   90.00
_cell.angle_gamma   90.00
#
_symmetry.space_group_name_H-M   'P 1'
#
loop_
_entity.id
_entity.type
_entity.pdbx_description
1 polymer ?
#
loop_
_entity_poly.entity_id
_entity_poly.type
_entity_poly.pdbx_seq_one_letter_code
_entity_poly.pdbx_strand_id
1 'polypeptide(L)'
;MPEWTAYCEENRNYALKRIRNMALSIKYRKELSLWINNYLDPFYIRRAVIEKKKDFSNPFELIRTEAEKDLEFTVLSATKRDRSNIDVIMFESNLLLMFNMLLSRIRAS
;
A
#
# COMPACT_ATOMS: atom_id res chain seq x y z
N MET A 1 -3.32 5.10 21.35
CA MET A 1 -2.96 4.48 20.06
C MET A 1 -1.60 3.81 20.23
N PRO A 2 -1.36 2.65 19.62
CA PRO A 2 -0.05 2.00 19.67
C PRO A 2 1.06 2.90 19.08
N GLU A 3 2.25 2.92 19.64
CA GLU A 3 3.35 3.78 19.14
C GLU A 3 3.71 3.52 17.66
N TRP A 4 3.52 2.29 17.19
CA TRP A 4 3.80 1.91 15.80
C TRP A 4 2.87 2.59 14.78
N THR A 5 1.72 3.13 15.18
CA THR A 5 0.82 3.83 14.23
C THR A 5 1.43 5.13 13.72
N ALA A 6 2.21 5.83 14.54
CA ALA A 6 2.88 7.05 14.12
C ALA A 6 3.92 6.75 13.03
N TYR A 7 4.70 5.69 13.22
CA TYR A 7 5.66 5.20 12.22
C TYR A 7 4.98 4.80 10.89
N CYS A 8 3.81 4.18 10.94
CA CYS A 8 3.06 3.85 9.73
C CYS A 8 2.53 5.09 9.00
N GLU A 9 2.06 6.11 9.73
CA GLU A 9 1.66 7.39 9.13
C GLU A 9 2.85 8.16 8.52
N GLU A 10 4.03 8.10 9.15
CA GLU A 10 5.26 8.64 8.58
C GLU A 10 5.61 7.95 7.25
N ASN A 11 5.53 6.63 7.20
CA ASN A 11 5.75 5.85 5.97
C ASN A 11 4.76 6.20 4.86
N ARG A 12 3.47 6.36 5.20
CA ARG A 12 2.43 6.81 4.26
C ARG A 12 2.76 8.21 3.71
N ASN A 13 3.08 9.16 4.58
CA ASN A 13 3.44 10.52 4.19
C ASN A 13 4.72 10.57 3.32
N TYR A 14 5.71 9.76 3.68
CA TYR A 14 6.92 9.58 2.88
C TYR A 14 6.59 9.06 1.48
N ALA A 15 5.77 8.01 1.37
CA ALA A 15 5.36 7.43 0.10
C ALA A 15 4.61 8.44 -0.79
N LEU A 16 3.65 9.18 -0.22
CA LEU A 16 2.91 10.23 -0.91
C LEU A 16 3.83 11.35 -1.42
N LYS A 17 4.79 11.79 -0.59
CA LYS A 17 5.77 12.81 -0.98
C LYS A 17 6.66 12.31 -2.12
N ARG A 18 7.07 11.04 -2.07
CA ARG A 18 7.92 10.41 -3.09
C ARG A 18 7.23 10.35 -4.45
N ILE A 19 6.00 9.84 -4.54
CA ILE A 19 5.27 9.77 -5.83
C ILE A 19 4.99 11.14 -6.45
N ARG A 20 4.85 12.18 -5.62
CA ARG A 20 4.67 13.56 -6.08
C ARG A 20 5.90 14.06 -6.84
N ASN A 21 7.09 13.65 -6.40
CA ASN A 21 8.37 14.05 -6.99
C ASN A 21 8.83 13.12 -8.12
N MET A 22 8.15 11.99 -8.35
CA MET A 22 8.45 11.08 -9.45
C MET A 22 7.81 11.54 -10.76
N ALA A 23 8.52 11.31 -11.87
CA ALA A 23 8.07 11.61 -13.23
C ALA A 23 7.08 10.55 -13.74
N LEU A 24 5.95 10.41 -13.04
CA LEU A 24 4.85 9.50 -13.36
C LEU A 24 3.80 10.19 -14.23
N SER A 25 3.12 9.42 -15.07
CA SER A 25 1.88 9.89 -15.68
C SER A 25 0.82 10.24 -14.62
N ILE A 26 -0.04 11.22 -14.92
CA ILE A 26 -1.05 11.75 -13.98
C ILE A 26 -1.97 10.62 -13.49
N LYS A 27 -2.46 9.78 -14.41
CA LYS A 27 -3.35 8.67 -14.09
C LYS A 27 -2.67 7.68 -13.17
N TYR A 28 -1.43 7.31 -13.47
CA TYR A 28 -0.70 6.34 -12.66
C TYR A 28 -0.37 6.85 -11.26
N ARG A 29 0.06 8.11 -11.15
CA ARG A 29 0.26 8.76 -9.86
C ARG A 29 -1.01 8.75 -9.01
N LYS A 30 -2.18 8.99 -9.62
CA LYS A 30 -3.47 8.96 -8.92
C LYS A 30 -3.77 7.55 -8.37
N GLU A 31 -3.63 6.51 -9.18
CA GLU A 31 -3.86 5.13 -8.73
C GLU A 31 -2.90 4.71 -7.61
N LEU A 32 -1.61 5.03 -7.73
CA LEU A 32 -0.64 4.78 -6.66
C LEU A 32 -0.96 5.58 -5.37
N SER A 33 -1.44 6.81 -5.51
CA SER A 33 -1.87 7.60 -4.35
C SER A 33 -3.07 6.97 -3.64
N LEU A 34 -4.03 6.43 -4.39
CA LEU A 34 -5.18 5.71 -3.86
C LEU A 34 -4.73 4.44 -3.15
N TRP A 35 -3.84 3.66 -3.78
CA TRP A 35 -3.27 2.46 -3.18
C TRP A 35 -2.58 2.79 -1.85
N ILE A 36 -1.72 3.82 -1.82
CA ILE A 36 -1.02 4.26 -0.59
C ILE A 36 -2.02 4.63 0.51
N ASN A 37 -3.06 5.38 0.17
CA ASN A 37 -4.05 5.81 1.16
C ASN A 37 -4.91 4.67 1.69
N ASN A 38 -5.17 3.64 0.89
CA ASN A 38 -5.96 2.49 1.32
C ASN A 38 -5.09 1.49 2.12
N TYR A 39 -3.87 1.23 1.66
CA TYR A 39 -3.08 0.11 2.18
C TYR A 39 -1.98 0.51 3.16
N LEU A 40 -1.59 1.78 3.25
CA LEU A 40 -0.66 2.27 4.28
C LEU A 40 -1.36 3.04 5.41
N ASP A 41 -2.70 3.02 5.45
CA ASP A 41 -3.48 3.56 6.56
C ASP A 41 -3.72 2.48 7.64
N PRO A 42 -3.12 2.62 8.84
CA PRO A 42 -3.20 1.60 9.88
C PRO A 42 -4.62 1.42 10.44
N PHE A 43 -5.45 2.47 10.42
CA PHE A 43 -6.84 2.37 10.89
C PHE A 43 -7.70 1.62 9.89
N TYR A 44 -7.54 1.95 8.61
CA TYR A 44 -8.26 1.28 7.54
C TYR A 44 -7.95 -0.22 7.53
N ILE A 45 -6.67 -0.59 7.54
CA ILE A 45 -6.27 -2.01 7.55
C ILE A 45 -6.75 -2.74 8.81
N ARG A 46 -6.63 -2.12 9.98
CA ARG A 46 -7.12 -2.74 11.22
C ARG A 46 -8.62 -2.99 11.18
N ARG A 47 -9.39 -2.04 10.66
CA ARG A 47 -10.84 -2.19 10.46
C ARG A 47 -11.15 -3.31 9.46
N ALA A 48 -10.48 -3.33 8.32
CA ALA A 48 -10.65 -4.38 7.30
C ALA A 48 -10.35 -5.78 7.86
N VAL A 49 -9.30 -5.93 8.67
CA VAL A 49 -9.00 -7.19 9.37
C VAL A 49 -10.16 -7.60 10.28
N ILE A 50 -10.67 -6.68 11.11
CA ILE A 50 -11.77 -6.97 12.05
C ILE A 50 -13.04 -7.37 11.30
N GLU A 51 -13.36 -6.70 10.21
CA GLU A 51 -14.53 -7.00 9.40
C GLU A 51 -14.39 -8.38 8.74
N LYS A 52 -13.26 -8.67 8.09
CA LYS A 52 -13.02 -9.96 7.41
C LYS A 52 -12.86 -11.13 8.37
N LYS A 53 -12.44 -10.91 9.63
CA LYS A 53 -12.40 -11.96 10.67
C LYS A 53 -13.76 -12.61 10.91
N LYS A 54 -14.87 -11.94 10.57
CA LYS A 54 -16.23 -12.47 10.76
C LYS A 54 -16.55 -13.59 9.77
N ASP A 55 -16.04 -13.47 8.55
CA ASP A 55 -16.44 -14.34 7.43
C ASP A 55 -15.30 -15.26 6.95
N PHE A 56 -14.04 -14.98 7.32
CA PHE A 56 -12.86 -15.68 6.81
C PHE A 56 -11.93 -16.18 7.92
N SER A 57 -11.40 -17.39 7.75
CA SER A 57 -10.45 -18.02 8.68
C SER A 57 -9.06 -17.38 8.66
N ASN A 58 -8.65 -16.79 7.53
CA ASN A 58 -7.36 -16.12 7.37
C ASN A 58 -7.50 -14.74 6.71
N PRO A 59 -7.95 -13.72 7.46
CA PRO A 59 -8.17 -12.37 6.94
C PRO A 59 -6.87 -11.68 6.53
N PHE A 60 -5.73 -12.02 7.14
CA PHE A 60 -4.44 -11.39 6.85
C PHE A 60 -3.92 -11.77 5.46
N GLU A 61 -3.96 -13.05 5.09
CA GLU A 61 -3.57 -13.48 3.74
C GLU A 61 -4.50 -12.93 2.67
N LEU A 62 -5.80 -12.83 2.97
CA LEU A 62 -6.78 -12.25 2.05
C LEU A 62 -6.48 -10.76 1.78
N ILE A 63 -6.27 -9.97 2.83
CA ILE A 63 -5.92 -8.54 2.71
C ILE A 63 -4.57 -8.37 2.02
N ARG A 64 -3.59 -9.26 2.27
CA ARG A 64 -2.31 -9.24 1.55
C ARG A 64 -2.51 -9.44 0.05
N THR A 65 -3.28 -10.47 -0.31
CA THR A 65 -3.57 -10.80 -1.71
C THR A 65 -4.33 -9.67 -2.40
N GLU A 66 -5.28 -9.02 -1.71
CA GLU A 66 -6.01 -7.85 -2.23
C GLU A 66 -5.06 -6.69 -2.51
N ALA A 67 -4.16 -6.36 -1.57
CA ALA A 67 -3.20 -5.28 -1.74
C ALA A 67 -2.22 -5.54 -2.89
N GLU A 68 -1.73 -6.77 -3.03
CA GLU A 68 -0.83 -7.17 -4.12
C GLU A 68 -1.52 -7.06 -5.49
N LYS A 69 -2.74 -7.59 -5.62
CA LYS A 69 -3.53 -7.51 -6.84
C LYS A 69 -3.88 -6.07 -7.20
N ASP A 70 -4.32 -5.27 -6.23
CA ASP A 70 -4.65 -3.87 -6.47
C ASP A 70 -3.42 -3.10 -6.94
N LEU A 71 -2.23 -3.37 -6.37
CA LEU A 71 -1.00 -2.74 -6.84
C LEU A 71 -0.67 -3.16 -8.28
N GLU A 72 -0.78 -4.46 -8.59
CA GLU A 72 -0.60 -4.97 -9.95
C GLU A 72 -1.58 -4.29 -10.94
N PHE A 73 -2.85 -4.11 -10.56
CA PHE A 73 -3.83 -3.43 -11.41
C PHE A 73 -3.54 -1.95 -11.62
N THR A 74 -2.86 -1.27 -10.69
CA THR A 74 -2.46 0.12 -10.92
C THR A 74 -1.58 0.28 -12.16
N VAL A 75 -0.81 -0.75 -12.53
CA VAL A 75 0.05 -0.78 -13.72
C VAL A 75 -0.74 -0.64 -15.03
N LEU A 76 -2.04 -0.98 -15.04
CA LEU A 76 -2.93 -0.74 -16.19
C LEU A 76 -3.08 0.75 -16.51
N SER A 77 -2.88 1.62 -15.52
CA SER A 77 -2.88 3.08 -15.68
C SER A 77 -1.50 3.65 -15.99
N ALA A 78 -0.44 2.83 -15.95
CA ALA A 78 0.93 3.22 -16.23
C ALA A 78 1.22 3.30 -17.74
N THR A 79 1.97 4.31 -18.15
CA THR A 79 2.52 4.42 -19.51
C THR A 79 3.72 3.49 -19.70
N LYS A 80 4.16 3.29 -20.95
CA LYS A 80 5.37 2.51 -21.24
C LYS A 80 6.61 3.06 -20.50
N ARG A 81 6.71 4.39 -20.37
CA ARG A 81 7.80 5.07 -19.64
C ARG A 81 7.75 4.77 -18.15
N ASP A 82 6.56 4.81 -17.55
CA ASP A 82 6.36 4.50 -16.13
C ASP A 82 6.83 3.07 -15.84
N ARG A 83 6.42 2.11 -16.67
CA ARG A 83 6.72 0.67 -16.53
C ARG A 83 8.19 0.32 -16.76
N SER A 84 8.93 1.10 -17.55
CA SER A 84 10.34 0.85 -17.82
C SER A 84 11.28 1.58 -16.84
N ASN A 85 10.73 2.37 -15.90
CA ASN A 85 11.53 3.14 -14.96
C ASN A 85 11.85 2.29 -13.72
N ILE A 86 13.13 1.98 -13.53
CA ILE A 86 13.60 1.17 -12.40
C ILE A 86 13.25 1.79 -11.04
N ASP A 87 13.25 3.12 -10.93
CA ASP A 87 12.90 3.81 -9.68
C ASP A 87 11.43 3.60 -9.32
N VAL A 88 10.58 3.41 -10.32
CA VAL A 88 9.13 3.16 -10.17
C VAL A 88 8.90 1.72 -9.70
N ILE A 89 9.54 0.76 -10.34
CA ILE A 89 9.49 -0.66 -9.95
C ILE A 89 10.01 -0.86 -8.52
N MET A 90 11.14 -0.24 -8.18
CA MET A 90 11.70 -0.28 -6.81
C MET A 90 10.77 0.41 -5.80
N PHE A 91 10.10 1.48 -6.20
CA PHE A 91 9.14 2.15 -5.34
C PHE A 91 7.92 1.27 -5.05
N GLU A 92 7.32 0.62 -6.04
CA GLU A 92 6.22 -0.34 -5.86
C GLU A 92 6.60 -1.51 -4.95
N SER A 93 7.82 -2.04 -5.11
CA SER A 93 8.34 -3.09 -4.23
C SER A 93 8.43 -2.61 -2.78
N ASN A 94 8.88 -1.37 -2.56
CA ASN A 94 8.92 -0.76 -1.23
C ASN A 94 7.53 -0.50 -0.65
N LEU A 95 6.52 -0.18 -1.48
CA LEU A 95 5.14 -0.05 -1.03
C LEU A 95 4.63 -1.35 -0.42
N LEU A 96 4.83 -2.49 -1.10
CA LEU A 96 4.44 -3.81 -0.58
C LEU A 96 5.20 -4.17 0.70
N LEU A 97 6.50 -3.82 0.78
CA LEU A 97 7.27 -4.03 2.00
C LEU A 97 6.70 -3.25 3.19
N MET A 98 6.44 -1.96 3.02
CA MET A 98 5.85 -1.10 4.06
C MET A 98 4.48 -1.63 4.51
N PHE A 99 3.64 -2.04 3.56
CA PHE A 99 2.35 -2.64 3.84
C PHE A 99 2.48 -3.96 4.61
N ASN A 100 3.38 -4.86 4.20
CA ASN A 100 3.59 -6.14 4.89
C ASN A 100 4.11 -5.93 6.32
N MET A 101 4.97 -4.93 6.55
CA MET A 101 5.40 -4.54 7.90
C MET A 101 4.22 -4.05 8.74
N LEU A 102 3.36 -3.19 8.19
CA LEU A 102 2.13 -2.73 8.84
C LEU A 102 1.21 -3.92 9.20
N LEU A 103 0.94 -4.79 8.23
CA LEU A 103 0.06 -5.94 8.43
C LEU A 103 0.61 -6.91 9.48
N SER A 104 1.93 -7.12 9.51
CA SER A 104 2.62 -7.90 10.53
C SER A 104 2.47 -7.28 11.93
N ARG A 105 2.62 -5.96 12.06
CA ARG A 105 2.40 -5.24 13.33
C ARG A 105 0.97 -5.39 13.83
N ILE A 106 -0.02 -5.26 12.94
CA ILE A 106 -1.44 -5.47 13.28
C ILE A 106 -1.72 -6.91 13.70
N ARG A 107 -1.04 -7.89 13.10
CA ARG A 107 -1.19 -9.31 13.48
C ARG A 107 -0.61 -9.60 14.87
N ALA A 108 0.46 -8.91 15.24
CA ALA A 108 1.14 -9.07 16.53
C ALA A 108 0.49 -8.27 17.67
N SER A 109 -0.43 -7.34 17.36
CA SER A 109 -1.14 -6.49 18.33
C SER A 109 -2.52 -7.02 18.70
#